data_AF-A0A328U512-F1
#
_entry.id   AF-A0A328U512-F1
#
_cell.length_a   1.000
_cell.length_b   1.000
_cell.length_c   1.000
_cell.angle_alpha   90.00
_cell.angle_beta   90.00
_cell.angle_gamma   90.00
#
_symmetry.space_group_name_H-M   'P 1'
#
loop_
_entity.id
_entity.type
_entity.pdbx_description
1 polymer ?
#
loop_
_entity_poly.entity_id
_entity_poly.type
_entity_poly.pdbx_seq_one_letter_code
_entity_poly.pdbx_strand_id
1 'polypeptide(L)'
;MPVFSRMLQQKDSRVRIAVLLIASLILMLLAQMRAPSVYGSPAPGDTVSLKVMTYNIWLGGNQISLDKTAEAIQAAGADLIGIQEGGSNIPVLAEKLGFYYDSGQAVISRYPIVKSGDPDFVYIEVKPGKVVAFSNVHLLAYPYGPYDIRDGISLETVMNNEESIHMQEMKSRFEKLPKLAKNGIAVFLTGDFNVPSHLDWTQQTKNEHFGMAVKWPVSKKLQQLHFRDSYREIHPDPVTHPAYTWTPGENGQLYPDEVHDRIDFVYAAGPSVTTNSEIVGENGQYSDIVVTPWPSDHRSVVSTFVAKLAPTPEIIVSNTTIATDKAAYVKGEPIAVSYTDAYGPKDWVGIYPAGADVNSDNGSLLWLYIEDAKGGTLIFDSSGLEPGSYDAVLLYNDGYQELKRTTFQVTAP
;
A
#
# COMPACT_ATOMS: atom_id res chain seq x y z
N MET A 1 5.99 -17.15 41.96
CA MET A 1 7.32 -17.81 42.09
C MET A 1 7.73 -18.27 43.51
N PRO A 2 7.30 -17.69 44.65
CA PRO A 2 7.86 -18.09 45.97
C PRO A 2 7.47 -19.50 46.46
N VAL A 3 6.32 -20.02 46.03
CA VAL A 3 5.77 -21.30 46.51
C VAL A 3 6.49 -22.51 45.89
N PHE A 4 6.80 -22.45 44.59
CA PHE A 4 7.49 -23.54 43.87
C PHE A 4 8.91 -23.78 44.37
N SER A 5 9.64 -22.71 44.70
CA SER A 5 11.00 -22.80 45.22
C SER A 5 11.05 -23.52 46.58
N ARG A 6 10.05 -23.31 47.44
CA ARG A 6 9.92 -24.04 48.73
C ARG A 6 9.58 -25.52 48.53
N MET A 7 8.77 -25.87 47.53
CA MET A 7 8.37 -27.26 47.30
C MET A 7 9.51 -28.11 46.69
N LEU A 8 10.37 -27.51 45.86
CA LEU A 8 11.56 -28.17 45.29
C LEU A 8 12.63 -28.52 46.35
N GLN A 9 12.60 -27.88 47.52
CA GLN A 9 13.55 -28.13 48.61
C GLN A 9 13.12 -29.28 49.55
N GLN A 10 11.89 -29.81 49.46
CA GLN A 10 11.44 -30.90 50.34
C GLN A 10 12.24 -32.19 50.13
N LYS A 11 12.57 -32.95 51.19
CA LYS A 11 13.40 -34.18 51.08
C LYS A 11 12.73 -35.35 50.36
N ASP A 12 11.41 -35.30 50.20
CA ASP A 12 10.63 -36.36 49.55
C ASP A 12 10.77 -36.32 48.02
N SER A 13 11.37 -37.37 47.45
CA SER A 13 11.60 -37.49 46.01
C SER A 13 10.30 -37.56 45.21
N ARG A 14 9.21 -38.08 45.79
CA ARG A 14 7.90 -38.17 45.11
C ARG A 14 7.27 -36.80 44.94
N VAL A 15 7.40 -35.93 45.94
CA VAL A 15 6.91 -34.55 45.87
C VAL A 15 7.70 -33.74 44.87
N ARG A 16 9.03 -33.91 44.83
CA ARG A 16 9.87 -33.24 43.80
C ARG A 16 9.51 -33.68 42.39
N ILE A 17 9.33 -34.99 42.17
CA ILE A 17 8.92 -35.53 40.87
C ILE A 17 7.54 -35.02 40.47
N ALA A 18 6.58 -34.99 41.41
CA ALA A 18 5.24 -34.44 41.15
C ALA A 18 5.28 -32.95 40.80
N VAL A 19 6.08 -32.14 41.52
CA VAL A 19 6.24 -30.71 41.25
C VAL A 19 6.94 -30.46 39.91
N LEU A 20 7.95 -31.27 39.57
CA LEU A 20 8.61 -31.21 38.27
C LEU A 20 7.65 -31.62 37.14
N LEU A 21 6.87 -32.68 37.32
CA LEU A 21 5.86 -33.12 36.36
C LEU A 21 4.78 -32.06 36.14
N ILE A 22 4.27 -31.44 37.21
CA ILE A 22 3.29 -30.35 37.14
C ILE A 22 3.91 -29.11 36.48
N ALA A 23 5.15 -28.75 36.80
CA ALA A 23 5.84 -27.64 36.15
C ALA A 23 6.07 -27.90 34.66
N SER A 24 6.44 -29.12 34.28
CA SER A 24 6.55 -29.53 32.86
C SER A 24 5.19 -29.62 32.17
N LEU A 25 4.12 -29.99 32.87
CA LEU A 25 2.76 -29.98 32.33
C LEU A 25 2.28 -28.55 32.11
N ILE A 26 2.58 -27.63 33.02
CA ILE A 26 2.28 -26.20 32.90
C ILE A 26 3.12 -25.57 31.78
N LEU A 27 4.40 -25.94 31.64
CA LEU A 27 5.21 -25.52 30.49
C LEU A 27 4.69 -26.09 29.16
N MET A 28 4.21 -27.34 29.14
CA MET A 28 3.56 -27.93 27.97
C MET A 28 2.20 -27.27 27.67
N LEU A 29 1.41 -26.91 28.68
CA LEU A 29 0.15 -26.18 28.52
C LEU A 29 0.38 -24.73 28.08
N LEU A 30 1.44 -24.06 28.56
CA LEU A 30 1.87 -22.73 28.09
C LEU A 30 2.44 -22.79 26.67
N ALA A 31 3.15 -23.86 26.31
CA ALA A 31 3.56 -24.13 24.92
C ALA A 31 2.39 -24.56 24.01
N GLN A 32 1.24 -24.94 24.59
CA GLN A 32 -0.01 -25.26 23.89
C GLN A 32 -1.02 -24.12 23.91
N MET A 33 -0.72 -22.97 24.53
CA MET A 33 -1.33 -21.70 24.15
C MET A 33 -0.74 -21.31 22.79
N ARG A 34 -1.18 -22.03 21.75
CA ARG A 34 -1.01 -21.61 20.37
C ARG A 34 -1.53 -20.18 20.32
N ALA A 35 -0.64 -19.26 19.96
CA ALA A 35 -1.02 -17.98 19.40
C ALA A 35 -2.20 -18.21 18.43
N PRO A 36 -3.19 -17.31 18.39
CA PRO A 36 -4.28 -17.40 17.43
C PRO A 36 -3.65 -17.72 16.09
N SER A 37 -4.10 -18.82 15.47
CA SER A 37 -3.55 -19.41 14.27
C SER A 37 -3.13 -18.32 13.30
N VAL A 38 -1.82 -18.09 13.22
CA VAL A 38 -1.21 -17.24 12.21
C VAL A 38 -1.67 -17.83 10.89
N TYR A 39 -2.53 -17.10 10.18
CA TYR A 39 -2.85 -17.43 8.81
C TYR A 39 -1.53 -17.40 8.04
N GLY A 40 -1.01 -18.59 7.75
CA GLY A 40 0.10 -18.83 6.84
C GLY A 40 1.44 -18.30 7.33
N SER A 41 2.16 -19.08 8.15
CA SER A 41 3.61 -19.15 7.91
C SER A 41 3.76 -19.56 6.44
N PRO A 42 4.43 -18.76 5.60
CA PRO A 42 4.61 -19.13 4.22
C PRO A 42 5.32 -20.49 4.17
N ALA A 43 4.78 -21.42 3.40
CA ALA A 43 5.54 -22.61 2.99
C ALA A 43 6.87 -22.13 2.35
N PRO A 44 7.98 -22.89 2.46
CA PRO A 44 9.22 -22.55 1.76
C PRO A 44 8.91 -22.27 0.27
N GLY A 45 9.17 -21.04 -0.17
CA GLY A 45 8.75 -20.50 -1.46
C GLY A 45 9.24 -19.06 -1.64
N ASP A 46 8.78 -18.36 -2.69
CA ASP A 46 9.14 -16.97 -3.02
C ASP A 46 8.64 -15.93 -2.01
N THR A 47 9.15 -15.99 -0.80
CA THR A 47 9.03 -14.91 0.16
C THR A 47 10.11 -13.86 -0.07
N VAL A 48 9.82 -12.63 0.32
CA VAL A 48 10.76 -11.50 0.27
C VAL A 48 10.62 -10.67 1.53
N SER A 49 11.72 -10.05 1.97
CA SER A 49 11.67 -9.02 3.00
C SER A 49 11.36 -7.68 2.35
N LEU A 50 10.31 -7.00 2.81
CA LEU A 50 9.89 -5.68 2.31
C LEU A 50 9.74 -4.71 3.47
N LYS A 51 10.31 -3.51 3.35
CA LYS A 51 10.05 -2.36 4.21
C LYS A 51 8.97 -1.47 3.59
N VAL A 52 7.83 -1.39 4.26
CA VAL A 52 6.67 -0.60 3.82
C VAL A 52 6.51 0.60 4.74
N MET A 53 6.38 1.79 4.14
CA MET A 53 6.35 3.07 4.84
C MET A 53 5.08 3.84 4.47
N THR A 54 4.49 4.52 5.44
CA THR A 54 3.52 5.60 5.22
C THR A 54 4.17 6.92 5.61
N TYR A 55 4.01 7.97 4.82
CA TYR A 55 4.61 9.25 5.10
C TYR A 55 3.79 10.43 4.56
N ASN A 56 3.11 11.15 5.44
CA ASN A 56 2.62 12.48 5.14
C ASN A 56 3.81 13.44 5.14
N ILE A 57 4.10 14.03 3.97
CA ILE A 57 5.28 14.87 3.77
C ILE A 57 5.01 16.36 3.95
N TRP A 58 3.82 16.76 4.40
CA TRP A 58 3.43 18.14 4.70
C TRP A 58 3.63 19.15 3.55
N LEU A 59 2.53 19.51 2.87
CA LEU A 59 2.48 20.49 1.78
C LEU A 59 3.56 20.24 0.70
N GLY A 60 3.68 18.99 0.28
CA GLY A 60 4.58 18.58 -0.80
C GLY A 60 6.03 18.33 -0.39
N GLY A 61 6.38 18.30 0.90
CA GLY A 61 7.73 17.88 1.34
C GLY A 61 8.79 18.96 1.29
N ASN A 62 8.41 20.25 1.23
CA ASN A 62 9.34 21.37 1.03
C ASN A 62 9.60 22.22 2.27
N GLN A 63 9.09 21.82 3.43
CA GLN A 63 9.14 22.63 4.66
C GLN A 63 10.57 22.90 5.11
N ILE A 64 11.44 21.90 4.93
CA ILE A 64 12.89 22.08 4.96
C ILE A 64 13.45 22.01 3.54
N SER A 65 13.27 20.86 2.88
CA SER A 65 13.57 20.64 1.46
C SER A 65 13.11 19.23 1.06
N LEU A 66 12.85 19.03 -0.23
CA LEU A 66 12.53 17.69 -0.74
C LEU A 66 13.70 16.70 -0.60
N ASP A 67 14.95 17.18 -0.57
CA ASP A 67 16.12 16.34 -0.27
C ASP A 67 16.08 15.81 1.16
N LYS A 68 15.62 16.63 2.12
CA LYS A 68 15.47 16.18 3.51
C LYS A 68 14.34 15.16 3.67
N THR A 69 13.26 15.33 2.92
CA THR A 69 12.19 14.33 2.82
C THR A 69 12.71 13.01 2.22
N ALA A 70 13.55 13.08 1.18
CA ALA A 70 14.21 11.90 0.61
C ALA A 70 15.18 11.24 1.62
N GLU A 71 15.94 12.03 2.38
CA GLU A 71 16.84 11.53 3.44
C GLU A 71 16.06 10.72 4.49
N ALA A 72 14.86 11.15 4.87
CA ALA A 72 14.02 10.41 5.81
C ALA A 72 13.60 9.03 5.28
N ILE A 73 13.21 8.95 4.00
CA ILE A 73 12.87 7.68 3.33
C ILE A 73 14.11 6.78 3.22
N GLN A 74 15.28 7.35 2.92
CA GLN A 74 16.54 6.62 2.84
C GLN A 74 17.00 6.11 4.21
N ALA A 75 16.89 6.91 5.27
CA ALA A 75 17.22 6.53 6.64
C ALA A 75 16.34 5.36 7.13
N ALA A 76 15.05 5.36 6.78
CA ALA A 76 14.14 4.25 7.03
C ALA A 76 14.51 2.97 6.24
N GLY A 77 15.18 3.14 5.10
CA GLY A 77 15.50 2.08 4.15
C GLY A 77 14.26 1.52 3.45
N ALA A 78 13.22 2.34 3.25
CA ALA A 78 11.94 1.89 2.74
C ALA A 78 12.03 1.36 1.30
N ASP A 79 11.18 0.37 1.00
CA ASP A 79 11.02 -0.22 -0.33
C ASP A 79 9.73 0.27 -1.00
N LEU A 80 8.61 0.26 -0.26
CA LEU A 80 7.29 0.69 -0.72
C LEU A 80 6.82 1.85 0.15
N ILE A 81 6.43 2.97 -0.45
CA ILE A 81 6.09 4.19 0.27
C ILE A 81 4.75 4.72 -0.21
N GLY A 82 3.79 4.81 0.71
CA GLY A 82 2.58 5.59 0.53
C GLY A 82 2.85 7.03 0.96
N ILE A 83 2.70 7.97 0.04
CA ILE A 83 2.95 9.39 0.29
C ILE A 83 1.62 10.11 0.45
N GLN A 84 1.48 10.93 1.50
CA GLN A 84 0.37 11.87 1.65
C GLN A 84 0.89 13.30 1.50
N GLU A 85 0.02 14.21 1.06
CA GLU A 85 0.35 15.61 0.72
C GLU A 85 1.46 15.82 -0.32
N GLY A 86 1.88 14.79 -1.06
CA GLY A 86 2.99 14.92 -2.00
C GLY A 86 2.71 15.74 -3.24
N GLY A 87 1.44 15.80 -3.68
CA GLY A 87 1.02 16.58 -4.85
C GLY A 87 1.91 16.38 -6.08
N SER A 88 2.29 17.49 -6.72
CA SER A 88 3.18 17.48 -7.89
C SER A 88 4.63 17.08 -7.60
N ASN A 89 5.02 16.93 -6.34
CA ASN A 89 6.41 16.61 -5.98
C ASN A 89 6.70 15.11 -5.89
N ILE A 90 5.68 14.24 -5.98
CA ILE A 90 5.86 12.78 -5.98
C ILE A 90 6.84 12.31 -7.07
N PRO A 91 6.73 12.75 -8.35
CA PRO A 91 7.70 12.36 -9.39
C PRO A 91 9.13 12.81 -9.06
N VAL A 92 9.29 14.04 -8.56
CA VAL A 92 10.60 14.62 -8.24
C VAL A 92 11.25 13.89 -7.05
N LEU A 93 10.45 13.54 -6.04
CA LEU A 93 10.90 12.75 -4.89
C LEU A 93 11.31 11.34 -5.32
N ALA A 94 10.54 10.71 -6.21
CA ALA A 94 10.87 9.39 -6.74
C ALA A 94 12.17 9.40 -7.55
N GLU A 95 12.38 10.41 -8.40
CA GLU A 95 13.63 10.61 -9.15
C GLU A 95 14.85 10.72 -8.23
N LYS A 96 14.73 11.53 -7.16
CA LYS A 96 15.80 11.67 -6.14
C LYS A 96 16.15 10.34 -5.45
N LEU A 97 15.16 9.47 -5.25
CA LEU A 97 15.34 8.14 -4.66
C LEU A 97 15.81 7.10 -5.70
N GLY A 98 15.70 7.39 -7.00
CA GLY A 98 15.90 6.42 -8.08
C GLY A 98 14.79 5.35 -8.13
N PHE A 99 13.57 5.69 -7.72
CA PHE A 99 12.44 4.78 -7.53
C PHE A 99 11.33 5.02 -8.58
N TYR A 100 10.46 4.04 -8.75
CA TYR A 100 9.24 4.13 -9.55
C TYR A 100 8.15 4.89 -8.77
N TYR A 101 7.18 5.47 -9.47
CA TYR A 101 6.07 6.17 -8.83
C TYR A 101 4.74 6.01 -9.57
N ASP A 102 3.67 6.23 -8.82
CA ASP A 102 2.30 6.38 -9.31
C ASP A 102 1.68 7.62 -8.64
N SER A 103 1.60 8.72 -9.37
CA SER A 103 1.01 9.96 -8.85
C SER A 103 -0.49 9.84 -8.56
N GLY A 104 -1.20 8.95 -9.28
CA GLY A 104 -2.64 8.76 -9.09
C GLY A 104 -2.96 8.05 -7.78
N GLN A 105 -2.11 7.11 -7.37
CA GLN A 105 -2.21 6.40 -6.08
C GLN A 105 -1.33 7.00 -4.98
N ALA A 106 -0.57 8.06 -5.29
CA ALA A 106 0.44 8.63 -4.42
C ALA A 106 1.39 7.57 -3.81
N VAL A 107 1.94 6.72 -4.68
CA VAL A 107 2.85 5.63 -4.32
C VAL A 107 4.24 5.90 -4.91
N ILE A 108 5.27 5.59 -4.13
CA ILE A 108 6.66 5.46 -4.59
C ILE A 108 7.14 4.04 -4.26
N SER A 109 7.87 3.40 -5.16
CA SER A 109 8.37 2.04 -4.98
C SER A 109 9.76 1.84 -5.56
N ARG A 110 10.62 1.14 -4.82
CA ARG A 110 11.90 0.63 -5.34
C ARG A 110 11.71 -0.34 -6.52
N TYR A 111 10.54 -0.96 -6.64
CA TYR A 111 10.22 -1.98 -7.62
C TYR A 111 9.21 -1.45 -8.66
N PRO A 112 9.14 -2.05 -9.86
CA PRO A 112 8.16 -1.66 -10.87
C PRO A 112 6.72 -1.70 -10.35
N ILE A 113 5.94 -0.68 -10.71
CA ILE A 113 4.53 -0.55 -10.36
C ILE A 113 3.70 -1.05 -11.54
N VAL A 114 2.89 -2.07 -11.29
CA VAL A 114 1.92 -2.60 -12.24
C VAL A 114 0.55 -2.06 -11.88
N LYS A 115 -0.05 -1.34 -12.82
CA LYS A 115 -1.38 -0.76 -12.64
C LYS A 115 -2.42 -1.87 -12.57
N SER A 116 -3.32 -1.76 -11.60
CA SER A 116 -4.35 -2.78 -11.36
C SER A 116 -5.60 -2.58 -12.22
N GLY A 117 -5.77 -1.39 -12.83
CA GLY A 117 -7.04 -0.93 -13.40
C GLY A 117 -8.07 -0.48 -12.35
N ASP A 118 -7.74 -0.58 -11.06
CA ASP A 118 -8.57 -0.18 -9.93
C ASP A 118 -8.00 1.09 -9.27
N PRO A 119 -8.84 2.10 -8.95
CA PRO A 119 -8.37 3.33 -8.32
C PRO A 119 -8.01 3.20 -6.84
N ASP A 120 -8.18 2.03 -6.21
CA ASP A 120 -7.91 1.84 -4.78
C ASP A 120 -6.55 1.21 -4.49
N PHE A 121 -5.86 0.60 -5.46
CA PHE A 121 -4.59 -0.08 -5.23
C PHE A 121 -3.79 -0.28 -6.52
N VAL A 122 -2.50 -0.55 -6.38
CA VAL A 122 -1.60 -1.03 -7.44
C VAL A 122 -1.01 -2.39 -7.07
N TYR A 123 -0.45 -3.07 -8.06
CA TYR A 123 0.45 -4.18 -7.82
C TYR A 123 1.90 -3.69 -7.87
N ILE A 124 2.75 -4.24 -7.01
CA ILE A 124 4.19 -3.99 -7.04
C ILE A 124 4.89 -5.28 -7.46
N GLU A 125 5.59 -5.26 -8.58
CA GLU A 125 6.31 -6.42 -9.11
C GLU A 125 7.70 -6.54 -8.48
N VAL A 126 7.76 -7.25 -7.36
CA VAL A 126 9.00 -7.41 -6.58
C VAL A 126 9.98 -8.38 -7.25
N LYS A 127 9.47 -9.33 -8.02
CA LYS A 127 10.24 -10.23 -8.90
C LYS A 127 9.46 -10.42 -10.20
N PRO A 128 10.10 -10.78 -11.33
CA PRO A 128 9.41 -11.00 -12.60
C PRO A 128 8.20 -11.95 -12.44
N GLY A 129 7.02 -11.48 -12.83
CA GLY A 129 5.74 -12.17 -12.73
C GLY A 129 5.23 -12.39 -11.31
N LYS A 130 5.75 -11.68 -10.29
CA LYS A 130 5.44 -11.91 -8.88
C LYS A 130 5.26 -10.61 -8.10
N VAL A 131 4.07 -10.45 -7.52
CA VAL A 131 3.59 -9.17 -6.96
C VAL A 131 3.16 -9.26 -5.50
N VAL A 132 3.07 -8.07 -4.90
CA VAL A 132 2.22 -7.75 -3.76
C VAL A 132 1.21 -6.67 -4.17
N ALA A 133 0.13 -6.49 -3.42
CA ALA A 133 -0.81 -5.38 -3.63
C ALA A 133 -0.52 -4.25 -2.64
N PHE A 134 -0.60 -3.00 -3.11
CA PHE A 134 -0.31 -1.82 -2.32
C PHE A 134 -1.40 -0.76 -2.50
N SER A 135 -1.98 -0.31 -1.40
CA SER A 135 -3.01 0.73 -1.34
C SER A 135 -2.53 1.85 -0.44
N ASN A 136 -2.82 3.08 -0.82
CA ASN A 136 -2.51 4.26 -0.03
C ASN A 136 -3.77 5.11 0.15
N VAL A 137 -3.91 5.78 1.30
CA VAL A 137 -5.01 6.70 1.60
C VAL A 137 -4.51 7.99 2.23
N HIS A 138 -5.31 9.04 2.06
CA HIS A 138 -5.24 10.28 2.82
C HIS A 138 -6.70 10.69 3.05
N LEU A 139 -7.25 10.35 4.22
CA LEU A 139 -8.67 10.64 4.50
C LEU A 139 -8.86 12.10 4.91
N LEU A 140 -10.10 12.59 4.86
CA LEU A 140 -10.39 13.98 5.21
C LEU A 140 -9.93 14.33 6.63
N ALA A 141 -9.23 15.45 6.76
CA ALA A 141 -8.71 15.93 8.04
C ALA A 141 -9.80 16.49 8.97
N TYR A 142 -10.91 17.00 8.42
CA TYR A 142 -11.96 17.62 9.22
C TYR A 142 -13.36 17.07 8.91
N PRO A 143 -14.23 16.97 9.92
CA PRO A 143 -13.97 17.19 11.35
C PRO A 143 -12.98 16.16 11.94
N TYR A 144 -12.07 16.61 12.80
CA TYR A 144 -11.08 15.73 13.45
C TYR A 144 -11.60 15.32 14.83
N GLY A 145 -11.99 14.05 14.97
CA GLY A 145 -12.67 13.55 16.17
C GLY A 145 -11.97 13.88 17.50
N PRO A 146 -10.64 13.72 17.63
CA PRO A 146 -9.92 14.08 18.85
C PRO A 146 -9.97 15.57 19.22
N TYR A 147 -9.90 16.48 18.25
CA TYR A 147 -10.10 17.92 18.49
C TYR A 147 -11.54 18.20 18.89
N ASP A 148 -12.51 17.62 18.19
CA ASP A 148 -13.93 17.76 18.53
C ASP A 148 -14.20 17.31 19.99
N ILE A 149 -13.63 16.18 20.43
CA ILE A 149 -13.76 15.70 21.81
C ILE A 149 -13.10 16.67 22.81
N ARG A 150 -11.86 17.13 22.54
CA ARG A 150 -11.17 18.14 23.36
C ARG A 150 -12.03 19.39 23.53
N ASP A 151 -12.66 19.82 22.44
CA ASP A 151 -13.43 21.07 22.34
C ASP A 151 -14.88 20.92 22.80
N GLY A 152 -15.25 19.76 23.36
CA GLY A 152 -16.51 19.52 24.06
C GLY A 152 -17.66 19.05 23.16
N ILE A 153 -17.39 18.67 21.91
CA ILE A 153 -18.36 18.02 21.05
C ILE A 153 -18.66 16.62 21.58
N SER A 154 -19.94 16.22 21.52
CA SER A 154 -20.37 14.92 22.06
C SER A 154 -19.77 13.76 21.26
N LEU A 155 -19.42 12.67 21.96
CA LEU A 155 -18.95 11.45 21.30
C LEU A 155 -19.99 10.91 20.30
N GLU A 156 -21.29 11.09 20.55
CA GLU A 156 -22.34 10.70 19.60
C GLU A 156 -22.20 11.46 18.27
N THR A 157 -22.00 12.78 18.33
CA THR A 157 -21.76 13.61 17.13
C THR A 157 -20.49 13.20 16.41
N VAL A 158 -19.38 13.00 17.14
CA VAL A 158 -18.11 12.56 16.56
C VAL A 158 -18.28 11.22 15.84
N MET A 159 -18.90 10.23 16.49
CA MET A 159 -19.13 8.91 15.86
C MET A 159 -20.07 9.00 14.65
N ASN A 160 -21.04 9.89 14.63
CA ASN A 160 -21.88 10.13 13.45
C ASN A 160 -21.08 10.74 12.28
N ASN A 161 -20.13 11.63 12.57
CA ASN A 161 -19.21 12.19 11.57
C ASN A 161 -18.32 11.08 11.00
N GLU A 162 -17.69 10.26 11.85
CA GLU A 162 -16.85 9.12 11.44
C GLU A 162 -17.58 8.14 10.50
N GLU A 163 -18.84 7.80 10.80
CA GLU A 163 -19.65 6.88 9.99
C GLU A 163 -20.08 7.48 8.64
N SER A 164 -20.30 8.80 8.60
CA SER A 164 -20.76 9.51 7.39
C SER A 164 -19.63 9.97 6.48
N ILE A 165 -18.40 10.06 7.00
CA ILE A 165 -17.22 10.58 6.28
C ILE A 165 -16.20 9.46 6.08
N HIS A 166 -15.35 9.18 7.07
CA HIS A 166 -14.19 8.30 6.92
C HIS A 166 -14.57 6.86 6.59
N MET A 167 -15.67 6.36 7.14
CA MET A 167 -16.21 5.04 6.78
C MET A 167 -16.70 4.98 5.33
N GLN A 168 -17.19 6.08 4.76
CA GLN A 168 -17.59 6.15 3.35
C GLN A 168 -16.37 6.23 2.43
N GLU A 169 -15.35 7.00 2.79
CA GLU A 169 -14.08 7.08 2.04
C GLU A 169 -13.40 5.71 1.95
N MET A 170 -13.44 4.93 3.04
CA MET A 170 -12.84 3.60 3.08
C MET A 170 -13.72 2.47 2.50
N LYS A 171 -14.98 2.75 2.17
CA LYS A 171 -15.96 1.71 1.78
C LYS A 171 -15.48 0.82 0.65
N SER A 172 -14.97 1.40 -0.42
CA SER A 172 -14.48 0.65 -1.59
C SER A 172 -13.30 -0.27 -1.22
N ARG A 173 -12.37 0.25 -0.41
CA ARG A 173 -11.20 -0.50 0.08
C ARG A 173 -11.60 -1.63 1.02
N PHE A 174 -12.58 -1.42 1.89
CA PHE A 174 -13.17 -2.48 2.73
C PHE A 174 -13.78 -3.62 1.93
N GLU A 175 -14.27 -3.36 0.72
CA GLU A 175 -14.85 -4.40 -0.14
C GLU A 175 -13.81 -5.12 -1.00
N LYS A 176 -12.80 -4.41 -1.48
CA LYS A 176 -11.85 -4.91 -2.49
C LYS A 176 -10.61 -5.54 -1.90
N LEU A 177 -9.94 -4.85 -0.98
CA LEU A 177 -8.63 -5.29 -0.48
C LEU A 177 -8.69 -6.65 0.27
N PRO A 178 -9.72 -6.96 1.08
CA PRO A 178 -9.85 -8.29 1.69
C PRO A 178 -9.99 -9.43 0.66
N LYS A 179 -10.55 -9.16 -0.52
CA LYS A 179 -10.67 -10.17 -1.59
C LYS A 179 -9.30 -10.54 -2.14
N LEU A 180 -8.40 -9.55 -2.34
CA LEU A 180 -7.02 -9.80 -2.75
C LEU A 180 -6.28 -10.66 -1.72
N ALA A 181 -6.42 -10.30 -0.43
CA ALA A 181 -5.84 -11.06 0.67
C ALA A 181 -6.35 -12.51 0.72
N LYS A 182 -7.67 -12.71 0.56
CA LYS A 182 -8.29 -14.04 0.50
C LYS A 182 -7.82 -14.86 -0.70
N ASN A 183 -7.49 -14.21 -1.82
CA ASN A 183 -6.92 -14.83 -3.01
C ASN A 183 -5.40 -15.08 -2.90
N GLY A 184 -4.81 -14.90 -1.72
CA GLY A 184 -3.41 -15.25 -1.46
C GLY A 184 -2.40 -14.20 -1.88
N ILE A 185 -2.84 -12.97 -2.15
CA ILE A 185 -1.95 -11.82 -2.41
C ILE A 185 -1.64 -11.14 -1.07
N ALA A 186 -0.37 -10.88 -0.77
CA ALA A 186 -0.02 -10.03 0.36
C ALA A 186 -0.46 -8.59 0.04
N VAL A 187 -1.26 -8.00 0.93
CA VAL A 187 -1.83 -6.66 0.76
C VAL A 187 -1.29 -5.74 1.84
N PHE A 188 -0.79 -4.58 1.43
CA PHE A 188 -0.39 -3.51 2.33
C PHE A 188 -1.26 -2.27 2.08
N LEU A 189 -1.73 -1.66 3.17
CA LEU A 189 -2.52 -0.44 3.16
C LEU A 189 -1.82 0.60 4.04
N THR A 190 -1.35 1.67 3.43
CA THR A 190 -0.72 2.80 4.12
C THR A 190 -1.62 4.01 4.10
N GLY A 191 -1.36 4.97 4.98
CA GLY A 191 -2.03 6.26 4.89
C GLY A 191 -1.87 7.10 6.14
N ASP A 192 -2.11 8.38 5.94
CA ASP A 192 -2.64 9.27 6.97
C ASP A 192 -4.16 9.09 6.96
N PHE A 193 -4.67 8.50 8.03
CA PHE A 193 -6.09 8.21 8.15
C PHE A 193 -6.86 9.39 8.73
N ASN A 194 -6.23 10.40 9.31
CA ASN A 194 -6.92 11.44 10.07
C ASN A 194 -7.93 10.91 11.12
N VAL A 195 -7.76 9.65 11.54
CA VAL A 195 -8.58 8.99 12.57
C VAL A 195 -7.68 8.11 13.44
N PRO A 196 -7.78 8.17 14.78
CA PRO A 196 -6.99 7.30 15.63
C PRO A 196 -7.43 5.83 15.61
N SER A 197 -6.65 4.97 16.25
CA SER A 197 -6.97 3.54 16.38
C SER A 197 -7.78 3.22 17.63
N HIS A 198 -8.74 2.31 17.51
CA HIS A 198 -9.43 1.67 18.65
C HIS A 198 -8.49 0.85 19.55
N LEU A 199 -7.26 0.59 19.09
CA LEU A 199 -6.17 -0.04 19.84
C LEU A 199 -5.35 0.98 20.65
N ASP A 200 -5.45 2.27 20.33
CA ASP A 200 -4.74 3.35 21.01
C ASP A 200 -5.63 4.08 22.01
N TRP A 201 -6.92 4.21 21.68
CA TRP A 201 -7.96 4.81 22.54
C TRP A 201 -8.63 3.73 23.40
N THR A 202 -7.93 3.29 24.44
CA THR A 202 -8.32 2.16 25.29
C THR A 202 -8.70 2.62 26.70
N GLN A 203 -9.21 1.71 27.53
CA GLN A 203 -9.45 2.00 28.95
C GLN A 203 -8.15 2.32 29.72
N GLN A 204 -7.01 1.80 29.27
CA GLN A 204 -5.71 2.01 29.91
C GLN A 204 -5.13 3.39 29.58
N THR A 205 -5.41 3.89 28.37
CA THR A 205 -4.90 5.16 27.83
C THR A 205 -5.95 6.28 27.86
N LYS A 206 -7.07 6.07 28.56
CA LYS A 206 -8.17 7.04 28.54
C LYS A 206 -7.81 8.38 29.16
N ASN A 207 -6.84 8.43 30.08
CA ASN A 207 -6.47 9.66 30.76
C ASN A 207 -5.72 10.61 29.80
N GLU A 208 -5.01 10.04 28.85
CA GLU A 208 -4.35 10.71 27.72
C GLU A 208 -5.37 11.15 26.66
N HIS A 209 -6.57 10.53 26.66
CA HIS A 209 -7.63 10.72 25.67
C HIS A 209 -8.91 11.31 26.28
N PHE A 210 -8.77 12.37 27.06
CA PHE A 210 -9.88 13.14 27.64
C PHE A 210 -10.84 12.34 28.52
N GLY A 211 -10.34 11.31 29.19
CA GLY A 211 -11.11 10.38 30.00
C GLY A 211 -11.88 9.33 29.20
N MET A 212 -11.66 9.22 27.89
CA MET A 212 -12.45 8.38 26.98
C MET A 212 -11.67 7.20 26.41
N ALA A 213 -12.39 6.10 26.18
CA ALA A 213 -11.93 5.00 25.35
C ALA A 213 -12.90 4.90 24.17
N VAL A 214 -12.38 5.01 22.96
CA VAL A 214 -13.19 5.14 21.74
C VAL A 214 -12.89 3.97 20.81
N LYS A 215 -13.95 3.39 20.26
CA LYS A 215 -13.87 2.32 19.27
C LYS A 215 -13.99 2.90 17.87
N TRP A 216 -12.97 3.65 17.46
CA TRP A 216 -12.87 4.32 16.16
C TRP A 216 -13.30 3.39 15.01
N PRO A 217 -14.31 3.78 14.20
CA PRO A 217 -14.95 2.87 13.24
C PRO A 217 -14.00 2.25 12.22
N VAL A 218 -13.15 3.07 11.58
CA VAL A 218 -12.26 2.62 10.50
C VAL A 218 -11.30 1.53 10.97
N SER A 219 -10.54 1.79 12.02
CA SER A 219 -9.57 0.83 12.55
C SER A 219 -10.24 -0.45 13.05
N LYS A 220 -11.43 -0.35 13.67
CA LYS A 220 -12.22 -1.51 14.11
C LYS A 220 -12.70 -2.34 12.91
N LYS A 221 -13.15 -1.68 11.85
CA LYS A 221 -13.60 -2.34 10.63
C LYS A 221 -12.44 -3.04 9.92
N LEU A 222 -11.28 -2.42 9.83
CA LEU A 222 -10.05 -3.03 9.30
C LEU A 222 -9.68 -4.31 10.07
N GLN A 223 -9.68 -4.27 11.40
CA GLN A 223 -9.44 -5.45 12.23
C GLN A 223 -10.43 -6.59 11.94
N GLN A 224 -11.72 -6.27 11.81
CA GLN A 224 -12.77 -7.26 11.46
C GLN A 224 -12.56 -7.87 10.07
N LEU A 225 -11.96 -7.12 9.15
CA LEU A 225 -11.59 -7.56 7.81
C LEU A 225 -10.22 -8.24 7.76
N HIS A 226 -9.63 -8.54 8.92
CA HIS A 226 -8.33 -9.19 9.08
C HIS A 226 -7.14 -8.37 8.55
N PHE A 227 -7.27 -7.05 8.47
CA PHE A 227 -6.14 -6.15 8.38
C PHE A 227 -5.50 -6.02 9.76
N ARG A 228 -4.18 -6.16 9.80
CA ARG A 228 -3.37 -6.15 11.01
C ARG A 228 -2.58 -4.85 11.05
N ASP A 229 -2.71 -4.14 12.16
CA ASP A 229 -1.94 -2.91 12.45
C ASP A 229 -0.51 -3.34 12.79
N SER A 230 0.43 -3.12 11.87
CA SER A 230 1.79 -3.65 12.00
C SER A 230 2.54 -3.07 13.20
N TYR A 231 2.29 -1.81 13.56
CA TYR A 231 2.91 -1.21 14.74
C TYR A 231 2.40 -1.89 16.02
N ARG A 232 1.09 -2.15 16.12
CA ARG A 232 0.52 -2.84 17.29
C ARG A 232 0.77 -4.35 17.32
N GLU A 233 1.12 -4.98 16.20
CA GLU A 233 1.64 -6.35 16.20
C GLU A 233 3.01 -6.45 16.88
N ILE A 234 3.88 -5.45 16.68
CA ILE A 234 5.23 -5.41 17.25
C ILE A 234 5.23 -4.79 18.66
N HIS A 235 4.45 -3.72 18.84
CA HIS A 235 4.36 -2.92 20.07
C HIS A 235 2.92 -2.94 20.60
N PRO A 236 2.46 -4.04 21.21
CA PRO A 236 1.05 -4.25 21.54
C PRO A 236 0.50 -3.35 22.65
N ASP A 237 1.37 -2.74 23.45
CA ASP A 237 0.98 -1.91 24.60
C ASP A 237 1.00 -0.41 24.24
N PRO A 238 -0.17 0.24 24.14
CA PRO A 238 -0.26 1.66 23.79
C PRO A 238 0.18 2.60 24.91
N VAL A 239 0.32 2.11 26.15
CA VAL A 239 0.82 2.94 27.27
C VAL A 239 2.33 3.10 27.18
N THR A 240 3.06 2.01 26.91
CA THR A 240 4.52 2.05 26.82
C THR A 240 5.01 2.48 25.44
N HIS A 241 4.21 2.27 24.39
CA HIS A 241 4.56 2.59 23.00
C HIS A 241 3.40 3.33 22.31
N PRO A 242 3.09 4.59 22.67
CA PRO A 242 1.95 5.31 22.11
C PRO A 242 2.07 5.59 20.61
N ALA A 243 3.30 5.85 20.12
CA ALA A 243 3.61 6.15 18.71
C ALA A 243 2.80 7.31 18.11
N TYR A 244 2.81 8.46 18.78
CA TYR A 244 2.18 9.66 18.24
C TYR A 244 2.83 10.06 16.91
N THR A 245 2.11 9.89 15.81
CA THR A 245 2.55 10.31 14.47
C THR A 245 2.13 11.74 14.20
N TRP A 246 0.95 12.11 14.71
CA TRP A 246 0.45 13.48 14.83
C TRP A 246 0.62 13.97 16.27
N THR A 247 1.26 15.09 16.56
CA THR A 247 2.21 15.78 15.68
C THR A 247 3.52 16.05 16.44
N PRO A 248 4.69 15.99 15.76
CA PRO A 248 5.92 16.63 16.23
C PRO A 248 5.89 18.16 16.15
N GLY A 249 4.84 18.75 15.59
CA GLY A 249 4.64 20.19 15.44
C GLY A 249 5.31 20.77 14.19
N GLU A 250 4.94 22.01 13.87
CA GLU A 250 5.49 22.76 12.74
C GLU A 250 6.94 23.15 13.02
N ASN A 251 7.89 22.38 12.50
CA ASN A 251 9.32 22.53 12.80
C ASN A 251 9.61 22.46 14.32
N GLY A 252 8.91 21.58 15.03
CA GLY A 252 9.04 21.41 16.49
C GLY A 252 8.27 22.44 17.32
N GLN A 253 7.48 23.31 16.69
CA GLN A 253 6.58 24.23 17.39
C GLN A 253 5.21 23.56 17.61
N LEU A 254 4.83 23.40 18.87
CA LEU A 254 3.55 22.81 19.28
C LEU A 254 2.63 23.88 19.86
N TYR A 255 1.34 23.77 19.58
CA TYR A 255 0.32 24.57 20.27
C TYR A 255 0.18 24.11 21.74
N PRO A 256 -0.13 25.02 22.69
CA PRO A 256 -0.19 24.68 24.12
C PRO A 256 -1.17 23.57 24.52
N ASP A 257 -2.22 23.35 23.72
CA ASP A 257 -3.31 22.38 23.92
C ASP A 257 -3.44 21.41 22.73
N GLU A 258 -2.31 21.12 22.09
CA GLU A 258 -2.22 20.19 20.97
C GLU A 258 -2.67 18.78 21.37
N VAL A 259 -3.30 18.08 20.43
CA VAL A 259 -3.67 16.67 20.61
C VAL A 259 -2.67 15.80 19.88
N HIS A 260 -2.13 14.82 20.60
CA HIS A 260 -1.17 13.87 20.06
C HIS A 260 -1.82 12.50 19.86
N ASP A 261 -1.82 12.02 18.63
CA ASP A 261 -2.44 10.78 18.21
C ASP A 261 -1.55 10.02 17.23
N ARG A 262 -1.78 8.71 17.15
CA ARG A 262 -1.31 7.91 16.03
C ARG A 262 -2.42 7.86 14.98
N ILE A 263 -2.19 8.51 13.85
CA ILE A 263 -3.13 8.57 12.72
C ILE A 263 -2.51 8.08 11.41
N ASP A 264 -1.20 7.86 11.39
CA ASP A 264 -0.48 7.30 10.26
C ASP A 264 -0.24 5.80 10.50
N PHE A 265 -0.68 4.95 9.55
CA PHE A 265 -0.66 3.51 9.74
C PHE A 265 -0.05 2.76 8.56
N VAL A 266 0.58 1.63 8.88
CA VAL A 266 0.88 0.57 7.91
C VAL A 266 0.07 -0.66 8.33
N TYR A 267 -1.01 -0.96 7.60
CA TYR A 267 -1.80 -2.17 7.77
C TYR A 267 -1.38 -3.26 6.78
N ALA A 268 -1.48 -4.52 7.20
CA ALA A 268 -1.22 -5.68 6.34
C ALA A 268 -2.34 -6.73 6.40
N ALA A 269 -2.64 -7.35 5.26
CA ALA A 269 -3.53 -8.49 5.14
C ALA A 269 -2.97 -9.53 4.16
N GLY A 270 -3.53 -10.75 4.17
CA GLY A 270 -3.02 -11.85 3.35
C GLY A 270 -1.71 -12.44 3.89
N PRO A 271 -0.97 -13.22 3.06
CA PRO A 271 0.18 -14.01 3.49
C PRO A 271 1.45 -13.17 3.67
N SER A 272 1.50 -12.42 4.77
CA SER A 272 2.68 -11.67 5.23
C SER A 272 2.83 -11.80 6.75
N VAL A 273 4.06 -11.62 7.24
CA VAL A 273 4.38 -11.57 8.67
C VAL A 273 5.11 -10.28 8.97
N THR A 274 4.61 -9.50 9.91
CA THR A 274 5.30 -8.31 10.43
C THR A 274 6.45 -8.75 11.32
N THR A 275 7.64 -8.22 11.06
CA THR A 275 8.87 -8.58 11.78
C THR A 275 9.51 -7.40 12.51
N ASN A 276 9.21 -6.18 12.08
CA ASN A 276 9.61 -4.95 12.77
C ASN A 276 8.64 -3.81 12.43
N SER A 277 8.54 -2.81 13.31
CA SER A 277 7.80 -1.57 13.07
C SER A 277 8.42 -0.45 13.89
N GLU A 278 8.74 0.66 13.23
CA GLU A 278 9.53 1.77 13.76
C GLU A 278 8.92 3.11 13.34
N ILE A 279 9.04 4.11 14.20
CA ILE A 279 8.68 5.50 13.92
C ILE A 279 9.92 6.26 13.43
N VAL A 280 9.78 6.93 12.30
CA VAL A 280 10.79 7.85 11.78
C VAL A 280 10.33 9.27 12.05
N GLY A 281 11.17 10.07 12.68
CA GLY A 281 10.80 11.42 13.06
C GLY A 281 11.97 12.27 13.50
N GLU A 282 11.64 13.36 14.18
CA GLU A 282 12.59 14.26 14.82
C GLU A 282 13.31 13.61 16.00
N ASN A 283 14.34 14.29 16.51
CA ASN A 283 15.00 13.84 17.73
C ASN A 283 14.06 14.03 18.93
N GLY A 284 13.52 12.93 19.45
CA GLY A 284 12.55 12.94 20.54
C GLY A 284 12.24 11.54 21.05
N GLN A 285 11.40 11.46 22.08
CA GLN A 285 11.04 10.20 22.73
C GLN A 285 10.13 9.27 21.89
N TYR A 286 9.59 9.77 20.77
CA TYR A 286 8.61 9.06 19.95
C TYR A 286 9.18 8.58 18.61
N SER A 287 10.49 8.68 18.41
CA SER A 287 11.15 8.31 17.15
C SER A 287 12.24 7.27 17.40
N ASP A 288 12.15 6.17 16.67
CA ASP A 288 13.16 5.10 16.66
C ASP A 288 14.29 5.44 15.68
N ILE A 289 13.91 6.02 14.53
CA ILE A 289 14.83 6.47 13.49
C ILE A 289 14.77 8.01 13.43
N VAL A 290 15.87 8.64 13.83
CA VAL A 290 15.95 10.10 13.97
C VAL A 290 16.53 10.74 12.72
N VAL A 291 15.85 11.75 12.20
CA VAL A 291 16.30 12.63 11.11
C VAL A 291 16.18 14.08 11.57
N THR A 292 17.25 14.87 11.40
CA THR A 292 17.32 16.25 11.92
C THR A 292 17.93 17.21 10.88
N PRO A 293 17.29 18.37 10.60
CA PRO A 293 15.94 18.75 11.02
C PRO A 293 14.88 17.82 10.41
N TRP A 294 13.77 17.60 11.12
CA TRP A 294 12.65 16.80 10.62
C TRP A 294 11.80 17.65 9.66
N PRO A 295 11.43 17.15 8.46
CA PRO A 295 10.84 17.98 7.42
C PRO A 295 9.30 17.94 7.35
N SER A 296 8.61 17.32 8.31
CA SER A 296 7.15 17.15 8.30
C SER A 296 6.55 17.42 9.68
N ASP A 297 5.29 17.81 9.73
CA ASP A 297 4.44 17.84 10.93
C ASP A 297 3.80 16.47 11.23
N HIS A 298 4.13 15.43 10.46
CA HIS A 298 3.86 14.04 10.78
C HIS A 298 5.18 13.28 11.00
N ARG A 299 5.21 12.38 11.99
CA ARG A 299 6.20 11.29 12.00
C ARG A 299 5.71 10.18 11.08
N SER A 300 6.64 9.52 10.39
CA SER A 300 6.31 8.41 9.49
C SER A 300 6.35 7.07 10.24
N VAL A 301 5.64 6.07 9.73
CA VAL A 301 5.73 4.68 10.22
C VAL A 301 6.37 3.82 9.13
N VAL A 302 7.41 3.06 9.48
CA VAL A 302 8.03 2.06 8.60
C VAL A 302 7.98 0.68 9.25
N SER A 303 7.50 -0.31 8.50
CA SER A 303 7.36 -1.69 8.99
C SER A 303 8.01 -2.68 8.04
N THR A 304 8.69 -3.68 8.62
CA THR A 304 9.37 -4.74 7.86
C THR A 304 8.53 -6.00 7.86
N PHE A 305 8.28 -6.54 6.67
CA PHE A 305 7.48 -7.73 6.47
C PHE A 305 8.27 -8.83 5.76
N VAL A 306 8.05 -10.06 6.17
CA VAL A 306 8.29 -11.22 5.29
C VAL A 306 6.99 -11.50 4.55
N ALA A 307 6.95 -11.19 3.26
CA ALA A 307 5.75 -11.30 2.42
C ALA A 307 5.88 -12.44 1.42
N LYS A 308 4.82 -13.24 1.27
CA LYS A 308 4.71 -14.18 0.15
C LYS A 308 4.31 -13.43 -1.10
N LEU A 309 5.09 -13.59 -2.17
CA LEU A 309 4.72 -13.06 -3.47
C LEU A 309 3.64 -13.93 -4.11
N ALA A 310 2.62 -13.29 -4.67
CA ALA A 310 1.65 -13.93 -5.54
C ALA A 310 2.15 -13.85 -6.98
N PRO A 311 1.77 -14.77 -7.89
CA PRO A 311 1.90 -14.48 -9.31
C PRO A 311 1.21 -13.14 -9.60
N THR A 312 1.78 -12.32 -10.49
CA THR A 312 1.02 -11.22 -11.09
C THR A 312 -0.30 -11.82 -11.51
N PRO A 313 -1.44 -11.34 -10.98
CA PRO A 313 -2.73 -11.83 -11.46
C PRO A 313 -2.64 -11.79 -12.96
N GLU A 314 -3.00 -12.89 -13.63
CA GLU A 314 -3.34 -12.77 -15.04
C GLU A 314 -4.27 -11.58 -15.06
N ILE A 315 -3.81 -10.47 -15.65
CA ILE A 315 -4.72 -9.48 -16.17
C ILE A 315 -5.53 -10.37 -17.08
N ILE A 316 -6.70 -10.83 -16.60
CA ILE A 316 -7.64 -11.59 -17.41
C ILE A 316 -7.69 -10.71 -18.61
N VAL A 317 -7.10 -11.19 -19.70
CA VAL A 317 -7.01 -10.46 -20.94
C VAL A 317 -8.42 -9.99 -21.08
N SER A 318 -8.58 -8.68 -20.92
CA SER A 318 -9.88 -8.06 -20.91
C SER A 318 -10.59 -8.65 -22.13
N ASN A 319 -11.92 -8.65 -22.14
CA ASN A 319 -12.63 -8.93 -23.39
C ASN A 319 -12.19 -7.95 -24.52
N THR A 320 -11.20 -7.07 -24.28
CA THR A 320 -10.29 -6.48 -25.24
C THR A 320 -9.95 -7.40 -26.38
N THR A 321 -10.66 -7.09 -27.46
CA THR A 321 -10.29 -7.47 -28.79
C THR A 321 -9.52 -6.32 -29.42
N ILE A 322 -8.64 -6.67 -30.35
CA ILE A 322 -8.15 -5.75 -31.37
C ILE A 322 -8.18 -6.53 -32.68
N ALA A 323 -8.65 -5.90 -33.75
CA ALA A 323 -8.72 -6.50 -35.06
C ALA A 323 -8.56 -5.43 -36.14
N THR A 324 -7.96 -5.83 -37.26
CA THR A 324 -8.02 -5.07 -38.50
C THR A 324 -9.24 -5.52 -39.31
N ASP A 325 -9.85 -4.62 -40.08
CA ASP A 325 -10.98 -4.97 -40.95
C ASP A 325 -10.55 -5.88 -42.12
N LYS A 326 -9.25 -5.92 -42.45
CA LYS A 326 -8.65 -6.79 -43.45
C LYS A 326 -7.35 -7.43 -42.94
N ALA A 327 -6.99 -8.56 -43.53
CA ALA A 327 -5.71 -9.21 -43.29
C ALA A 327 -4.56 -8.60 -44.14
N ALA A 328 -4.89 -7.89 -45.22
CA ALA A 328 -3.94 -7.26 -46.12
C ALA A 328 -4.50 -5.96 -46.71
N TYR A 329 -3.63 -4.96 -46.86
CA TYR A 329 -3.92 -3.63 -47.39
C TYR A 329 -2.93 -3.30 -48.50
N VAL A 330 -3.39 -2.64 -49.56
CA VAL A 330 -2.49 -2.08 -50.56
C VAL A 330 -1.80 -0.84 -49.97
N LYS A 331 -0.52 -0.59 -50.26
CA LYS A 331 0.18 0.62 -49.79
C LYS A 331 -0.62 1.89 -50.12
N GLY A 332 -0.90 2.71 -49.10
CA GLY A 332 -1.72 3.92 -49.20
C GLY A 332 -3.21 3.71 -48.95
N GLU A 333 -3.67 2.46 -48.80
CA GLU A 333 -5.01 2.14 -48.34
C GLU A 333 -5.13 2.38 -46.82
N PRO A 334 -6.17 3.07 -46.32
CA PRO A 334 -6.35 3.27 -44.89
C PRO A 334 -6.53 1.95 -44.14
N ILE A 335 -5.85 1.79 -43.01
CA ILE A 335 -5.95 0.62 -42.14
C ILE A 335 -6.94 0.95 -41.02
N ALA A 336 -8.06 0.25 -40.97
CA ALA A 336 -9.02 0.37 -39.87
C ALA A 336 -8.70 -0.65 -38.78
N VAL A 337 -8.44 -0.17 -37.57
CA VAL A 337 -8.16 -1.00 -36.38
C VAL A 337 -9.28 -0.79 -35.36
N SER A 338 -10.08 -1.84 -35.14
CA SER A 338 -11.14 -1.84 -34.14
C SER A 338 -10.66 -2.48 -32.83
N TYR A 339 -11.15 -1.96 -31.72
CA TYR A 339 -10.89 -2.50 -30.39
C TYR A 339 -12.15 -2.44 -29.51
N THR A 340 -12.19 -3.27 -28.47
CA THR A 340 -13.24 -3.26 -27.43
C THR A 340 -12.62 -3.27 -26.04
N ASP A 341 -13.40 -2.94 -25.01
CA ASP A 341 -13.09 -3.19 -23.59
C ASP A 341 -11.64 -2.82 -23.15
N ALA A 342 -11.07 -1.75 -23.70
CA ALA A 342 -9.82 -1.17 -23.25
C ALA A 342 -9.96 -0.58 -21.83
N TYR A 343 -8.85 -0.17 -21.22
CA TYR A 343 -8.81 0.21 -19.81
C TYR A 343 -9.12 1.69 -19.57
N GLY A 344 -8.68 2.58 -20.45
CA GLY A 344 -8.84 4.01 -20.21
C GLY A 344 -8.54 4.89 -21.41
N PRO A 345 -8.94 6.17 -21.37
CA PRO A 345 -8.83 7.10 -22.50
C PRO A 345 -7.38 7.48 -22.88
N LYS A 346 -6.39 6.97 -22.16
CA LYS A 346 -4.96 7.12 -22.49
C LYS A 346 -4.36 5.85 -23.10
N ASP A 347 -5.14 4.80 -23.28
CA ASP A 347 -4.67 3.66 -24.07
C ASP A 347 -4.50 4.10 -25.53
N TRP A 348 -3.64 3.43 -26.26
CA TRP A 348 -3.29 3.85 -27.60
C TRP A 348 -2.92 2.65 -28.46
N VAL A 349 -3.13 2.77 -29.77
CA VAL A 349 -2.72 1.75 -30.73
C VAL A 349 -1.50 2.25 -31.48
N GLY A 350 -0.44 1.45 -31.46
CA GLY A 350 0.76 1.65 -32.29
C GLY A 350 0.86 0.62 -33.40
N ILE A 351 1.39 1.03 -34.56
CA ILE A 351 1.74 0.14 -35.68
C ILE A 351 3.25 -0.12 -35.66
N TYR A 352 3.63 -1.39 -35.63
CA TYR A 352 5.01 -1.86 -35.55
C TYR A 352 5.30 -2.87 -36.67
N PRO A 353 6.58 -3.04 -37.09
CA PRO A 353 6.96 -4.23 -37.85
C PRO A 353 6.55 -5.50 -37.09
N ALA A 354 6.06 -6.52 -37.80
CA ALA A 354 5.56 -7.73 -37.16
C ALA A 354 6.64 -8.39 -36.28
N GLY A 355 6.28 -8.69 -35.03
CA GLY A 355 7.16 -9.32 -34.06
C GLY A 355 8.21 -8.40 -33.43
N ALA A 356 8.18 -7.09 -33.68
CA ALA A 356 9.05 -6.14 -32.99
C ALA A 356 8.74 -6.04 -31.48
N ASP A 357 9.78 -5.80 -30.68
CA ASP A 357 9.64 -5.48 -29.26
C ASP A 357 9.06 -4.07 -29.09
N VAL A 358 8.06 -3.94 -28.22
CA VAL A 358 7.37 -2.67 -27.95
C VAL A 358 7.92 -2.01 -26.70
N ASN A 359 8.62 -0.89 -26.86
CA ASN A 359 9.21 -0.10 -25.77
C ASN A 359 9.60 1.31 -26.27
N SER A 360 10.14 2.15 -25.37
CA SER A 360 10.56 3.52 -25.70
C SER A 360 11.69 3.62 -26.71
N ASP A 361 12.55 2.61 -26.80
CA ASP A 361 13.71 2.60 -27.72
C ASP A 361 13.28 2.16 -29.13
N ASN A 362 12.18 1.40 -29.24
CA ASN A 362 11.57 0.95 -30.48
C ASN A 362 10.20 1.62 -30.66
N GLY A 363 10.20 2.88 -31.07
CA GLY A 363 8.96 3.63 -31.30
C GLY A 363 8.08 3.03 -32.41
N SER A 364 6.76 3.18 -32.27
CA SER A 364 5.80 2.82 -33.31
C SER A 364 6.02 3.64 -34.59
N LEU A 365 5.77 3.04 -35.75
CA LEU A 365 5.80 3.73 -37.04
C LEU A 365 4.63 4.72 -37.18
N LEU A 366 3.47 4.35 -36.65
CA LEU A 366 2.26 5.16 -36.57
C LEU A 366 1.60 4.92 -35.22
N TRP A 367 0.91 5.92 -34.67
CA TRP A 367 0.15 5.74 -33.43
C TRP A 367 -1.04 6.68 -33.33
N LEU A 368 -2.06 6.26 -32.60
CA LEU A 368 -3.23 7.06 -32.23
C LEU A 368 -3.72 6.66 -30.84
N TYR A 369 -4.16 7.63 -30.03
CA TYR A 369 -4.90 7.36 -28.80
C TYR A 369 -6.29 6.80 -29.09
N ILE A 370 -6.80 5.98 -28.19
CA ILE A 370 -8.20 5.58 -28.20
C ILE A 370 -9.10 6.72 -27.70
N GLU A 371 -10.35 6.75 -28.15
CA GLU A 371 -11.31 7.78 -27.74
C GLU A 371 -12.22 7.30 -26.60
N ASP A 372 -12.67 6.04 -26.65
CA ASP A 372 -13.55 5.44 -25.64
C ASP A 372 -13.02 4.05 -25.25
N ALA A 373 -12.77 3.86 -23.96
CA ALA A 373 -12.32 2.59 -23.41
C ALA A 373 -13.30 1.42 -23.70
N LYS A 374 -14.59 1.67 -23.91
CA LYS A 374 -15.55 0.60 -24.26
C LYS A 374 -15.32 0.01 -25.66
N GLY A 375 -14.74 0.78 -26.57
CA GLY A 375 -14.40 0.35 -27.91
C GLY A 375 -14.58 1.42 -28.98
N GLY A 376 -13.94 1.21 -30.13
CA GLY A 376 -13.97 2.13 -31.25
C GLY A 376 -13.15 1.61 -32.42
N THR A 377 -13.01 2.45 -33.46
CA THR A 377 -12.19 2.15 -34.65
C THR A 377 -11.28 3.33 -34.94
N LEU A 378 -9.98 3.05 -35.00
CA LEU A 378 -8.94 4.00 -35.39
C LEU A 378 -8.59 3.79 -36.86
N ILE A 379 -8.29 4.88 -37.58
CA ILE A 379 -7.92 4.85 -39.00
C ILE A 379 -6.49 5.33 -39.15
N PHE A 380 -5.62 4.47 -39.67
CA PHE A 380 -4.21 4.77 -39.92
C PHE A 380 -3.94 4.97 -41.41
N ASP A 381 -3.15 5.99 -41.74
CA ASP A 381 -2.64 6.20 -43.10
C ASP A 381 -1.42 5.31 -43.35
N SER A 382 -1.56 4.33 -44.26
CA SER A 382 -0.51 3.37 -44.59
C SER A 382 0.49 3.87 -45.65
N SER A 383 0.36 5.10 -46.15
CA SER A 383 1.22 5.63 -47.22
C SER A 383 2.72 5.61 -46.89
N GLY A 384 3.06 5.75 -45.60
CA GLY A 384 4.42 5.67 -45.08
C GLY A 384 4.92 4.24 -44.76
N LEU A 385 4.08 3.21 -44.91
CA LEU A 385 4.46 1.82 -44.66
C LEU A 385 4.93 1.16 -45.96
N GLU A 386 6.11 0.54 -45.94
CA GLU A 386 6.57 -0.26 -47.07
C GLU A 386 5.86 -1.63 -47.12
N PRO A 387 5.83 -2.33 -48.27
CA PRO A 387 5.27 -3.66 -48.33
C PRO A 387 5.95 -4.61 -47.32
N GLY A 388 5.16 -5.26 -46.47
CA GLY A 388 5.67 -6.06 -45.35
C GLY A 388 4.58 -6.47 -44.35
N SER A 389 5.01 -7.18 -43.30
CA SER A 389 4.14 -7.62 -42.20
C SER A 389 4.21 -6.65 -41.03
N TYR A 390 3.05 -6.31 -40.46
CA TYR A 390 2.92 -5.34 -39.38
C TYR A 390 1.99 -5.85 -38.28
N ASP A 391 2.23 -5.37 -37.06
CA ASP A 391 1.35 -5.56 -35.91
C ASP A 391 0.69 -4.23 -35.54
N ALA A 392 -0.63 -4.25 -35.33
CA ALA A 392 -1.32 -3.23 -34.56
C ALA A 392 -1.38 -3.69 -33.11
N VAL A 393 -0.83 -2.89 -32.19
CA VAL A 393 -0.68 -3.23 -30.78
C VAL A 393 -1.42 -2.19 -29.94
N LEU A 394 -2.42 -2.63 -29.19
CA LEU A 394 -3.10 -1.81 -28.18
C LEU A 394 -2.27 -1.80 -26.90
N LEU A 395 -1.97 -0.60 -26.42
CA LEU A 395 -1.02 -0.32 -25.34
C LEU A 395 -1.69 0.47 -24.23
N TYR A 396 -1.30 0.16 -23.01
CA TYR A 396 -1.94 0.65 -21.80
C TYR A 396 -1.46 2.06 -21.41
N ASN A 397 -2.40 3.00 -21.29
CA ASN A 397 -2.30 4.27 -20.56
C ASN A 397 -0.99 5.06 -20.78
N ASP A 398 -0.74 5.48 -22.01
CA ASP A 398 0.46 6.26 -22.43
C ASP A 398 1.80 5.55 -22.12
N GLY A 399 1.75 4.23 -21.90
CA GLY A 399 2.90 3.37 -21.67
C GLY A 399 3.06 2.33 -22.78
N TYR A 400 4.10 1.51 -22.67
CA TYR A 400 4.43 0.46 -23.65
C TYR A 400 4.00 -0.94 -23.20
N GLN A 401 3.18 -1.04 -22.15
CA GLN A 401 2.62 -2.32 -21.74
C GLN A 401 1.56 -2.76 -22.75
N GLU A 402 1.81 -3.87 -23.44
CA GLU A 402 0.89 -4.46 -24.41
C GLU A 402 -0.36 -5.03 -23.73
N LEU A 403 -1.53 -4.65 -24.23
CA LEU A 403 -2.82 -5.21 -23.88
C LEU A 403 -3.22 -6.32 -24.85
N LYS A 404 -3.08 -6.07 -26.16
CA LYS A 404 -3.42 -7.02 -27.22
C LYS A 404 -2.75 -6.63 -28.54
N ARG A 405 -2.53 -7.60 -29.43
CA ARG A 405 -2.06 -7.37 -30.80
C ARG A 405 -2.86 -8.11 -31.86
N THR A 406 -2.82 -7.58 -33.08
CA THR A 406 -3.27 -8.26 -34.31
C THR A 406 -2.27 -7.99 -35.43
N THR A 407 -2.08 -8.97 -36.31
CA THR A 407 -1.11 -8.90 -37.42
C THR A 407 -1.84 -8.71 -38.75
N PHE A 408 -1.28 -7.87 -39.63
CA PHE A 408 -1.76 -7.65 -41.00
C PHE A 408 -0.58 -7.47 -41.97
N GLN A 409 -0.88 -7.41 -43.26
CA GLN A 409 0.10 -7.19 -44.33
C GLN A 409 -0.14 -5.88 -45.07
N VAL A 410 0.93 -5.22 -45.50
CA VAL A 410 0.89 -4.18 -46.54
C VAL A 410 1.51 -4.76 -47.81
N THR A 411 0.80 -4.66 -48.93
CA THR A 411 1.27 -5.15 -50.24
C THR A 411 1.66 -4.00 -51.16
N ALA A 412 2.44 -4.31 -52.19
CA ALA A 412 2.71 -3.36 -53.26
C ALA A 412 1.40 -2.91 -53.96
N PRO A 413 1.39 -1.71 -54.57
CA PRO A 413 0.27 -1.17 -55.36
C PRO A 413 -0.28 -2.09 -56.45
#